data_AF-A0AA39GVT2-F1
#
_entry.id   AF-A0AA39GVT2-F1
#
_cell.length_a   1.000
_cell.length_b   1.000
_cell.length_c   1.000
_cell.angle_alpha   90.00
_cell.angle_beta   90.00
_cell.angle_gamma   90.00
#
_symmetry.space_group_name_H-M   'P 1'
#
loop_
_entity.id
_entity.type
_entity.pdbx_description
1 polymer ?
#
loop_
_entity_poly.entity_id
_entity_poly.type
_entity_poly.pdbx_seq_one_letter_code
_entity_poly.pdbx_strand_id
1 'polypeptide(L)'
;MYKMSYDCQLEKIAQSWADRCEFKHSPSSLRNAGENLYMSWPTVQNDGPALAASDSWWSELKEIGVEQFSPQFNFTEFLFSKGVGHYTQMAWAKTTKIGCGHAKCPNMNLVVCNYRQTTEKFFQDKSCDMGLKKRLPTVRR
;
A
#
# COMPACT_ATOMS: atom_id res chain seq x y z
N MET A 1 -3.39 18.59 2.56
CA MET A 1 -2.80 17.25 2.33
C MET A 1 -1.76 17.02 3.41
N TYR A 2 -1.83 15.92 4.16
CA TYR A 2 -0.85 15.61 5.20
C TYR A 2 0.35 14.83 4.63
N LYS A 3 1.51 15.02 5.24
CA LYS A 3 2.68 14.16 4.98
C LYS A 3 2.43 12.80 5.63
N MET A 4 2.49 11.74 4.84
CA MET A 4 2.40 10.38 5.36
C MET A 4 3.67 9.96 6.11
N SER A 5 3.51 9.10 7.11
CA SER A 5 4.59 8.41 7.81
C SER A 5 4.36 6.90 7.75
N TYR A 6 5.43 6.12 7.78
CA TYR A 6 5.34 4.68 7.70
C TYR A 6 4.86 4.07 9.04
N ASP A 7 4.04 3.03 8.99
CA ASP A 7 3.40 2.38 10.13
C ASP A 7 3.63 0.86 10.08
N CYS A 8 4.33 0.35 11.09
CA CYS A 8 4.75 -1.05 11.11
C CYS A 8 3.60 -2.01 11.45
N GLN A 9 2.53 -1.52 12.09
CA GLN A 9 1.34 -2.35 12.30
C GLN A 9 0.62 -2.56 10.97
N LEU A 10 0.49 -1.50 10.17
CA LEU A 10 -0.05 -1.59 8.81
C LEU A 10 0.82 -2.48 7.93
N GLU A 11 2.15 -2.37 8.00
CA GLU A 11 3.07 -3.27 7.28
C GLU A 11 2.83 -4.74 7.66
N LYS A 12 2.77 -5.06 8.96
CA LYS A 12 2.54 -6.44 9.41
C LYS A 12 1.23 -7.01 8.89
N ILE A 13 0.16 -6.22 8.90
CA ILE A 13 -1.14 -6.63 8.37
C ILE A 13 -1.02 -6.85 6.86
N ALA A 14 -0.49 -5.88 6.13
CA ALA A 14 -0.33 -5.95 4.68
C ALA A 14 0.55 -7.14 4.25
N GLN A 15 1.67 -7.39 4.94
CA GLN A 15 2.56 -8.52 4.70
C GLN A 15 1.85 -9.85 4.98
N SER A 16 1.15 -9.97 6.11
CA SER A 16 0.39 -11.18 6.43
C SER A 16 -0.68 -11.49 5.39
N TRP A 17 -1.24 -10.46 4.75
CA TRP A 17 -2.21 -10.62 3.67
C TRP A 17 -1.53 -10.99 2.35
N ALA A 18 -0.42 -10.33 2.01
CA ALA A 18 0.37 -10.63 0.82
C ALA A 18 0.85 -12.09 0.81
N ASP A 19 1.31 -12.59 1.96
CA ASP A 19 1.84 -13.95 2.12
C ASP A 19 0.81 -15.05 1.82
N ARG A 20 -0.49 -14.72 1.81
CA ARG A 20 -1.55 -15.67 1.41
C ARG A 20 -1.57 -15.93 -0.09
N CYS A 21 -0.94 -15.07 -0.88
CA CYS A 21 -0.87 -15.22 -2.33
C CYS A 21 -2.24 -15.27 -3.02
N GLU A 22 -3.20 -14.48 -2.51
CA GLU A 22 -4.53 -14.32 -3.08
C GLU A 22 -4.70 -12.86 -3.54
N PHE A 23 -4.88 -12.63 -4.84
CA PHE A 23 -5.14 -11.27 -5.35
C PHE A 23 -6.59 -10.87 -5.11
N LYS A 24 -6.88 -10.46 -3.87
CA LYS A 24 -8.16 -9.90 -3.45
C LYS A 24 -7.96 -9.03 -2.22
N HIS A 25 -8.88 -8.12 -1.98
CA HIS A 25 -8.83 -7.27 -0.80
C HIS A 25 -8.98 -8.08 0.49
N SER A 26 -8.28 -7.65 1.53
CA SER A 26 -8.44 -8.18 2.88
C SER A 26 -9.84 -7.88 3.43
N PRO A 27 -10.29 -8.57 4.50
CA PRO A 27 -11.47 -8.14 5.23
C PRO A 27 -11.23 -6.78 5.89
N SER A 28 -12.16 -5.84 5.77
CA SER A 28 -12.01 -4.50 6.38
C SER A 28 -11.83 -4.56 7.90
N SER A 29 -12.42 -5.56 8.57
CA SER A 29 -12.26 -5.83 10.00
C SER A 29 -10.83 -6.21 10.41
N LEU A 30 -10.06 -6.79 9.48
CA LEU A 30 -8.66 -7.17 9.74
C LEU A 30 -7.74 -5.95 9.72
N ARG A 31 -7.90 -5.07 8.73
CA ARG A 31 -6.98 -3.94 8.52
C ARG A 31 -7.40 -2.63 9.20
N ASN A 32 -8.70 -2.41 9.35
CA ASN A 32 -9.29 -1.13 9.78
C ASN A 32 -8.59 0.07 9.10
N ALA A 33 -8.47 -0.02 7.78
CA ALA A 33 -7.63 0.82 6.92
C ALA A 33 -8.15 0.76 5.46
N GLY A 34 -7.73 1.72 4.64
CA GLY A 34 -7.78 1.60 3.19
C GLY A 34 -6.76 0.58 2.69
N GLU A 35 -6.88 0.15 1.42
CA GLU A 35 -5.99 -0.85 0.85
C GLU A 35 -5.84 -0.70 -0.67
N ASN A 36 -4.60 -0.76 -1.14
CA ASN A 36 -4.29 -0.94 -2.56
C ASN A 36 -3.59 -2.30 -2.76
N LEU A 37 -3.85 -2.92 -3.92
CA LEU A 37 -3.23 -4.16 -4.35
C LEU A 37 -2.56 -3.97 -5.70
N TYR A 38 -1.42 -4.62 -5.89
CA TYR A 38 -0.75 -4.70 -7.18
C TYR A 38 -0.27 -6.12 -7.42
N MET A 39 -0.45 -6.60 -8.65
CA MET A 39 0.15 -7.85 -9.10
C MET A 39 1.04 -7.63 -10.31
N SER A 40 2.07 -8.46 -10.42
CA SER A 40 2.82 -8.63 -11.65
C SER A 40 3.12 -10.11 -11.88
N TRP A 41 3.48 -10.48 -13.11
CA TRP A 41 4.06 -11.79 -13.35
C TRP A 41 5.39 -11.95 -12.59
N PRO A 42 5.77 -13.18 -12.16
CA PRO A 42 7.03 -13.44 -11.46
C PRO A 42 8.27 -13.05 -12.28
N THR A 43 8.14 -13.05 -13.61
CA THR A 43 9.19 -12.70 -14.58
C THR A 43 9.49 -11.21 -14.63
N VAL A 44 8.60 -10.36 -14.12
CA VAL A 44 8.79 -8.91 -14.10
C VAL A 44 9.86 -8.55 -13.07
N GLN A 45 11.00 -8.07 -13.56
CA GLN A 45 12.13 -7.60 -12.76
C GLN A 45 12.08 -6.07 -12.71
N ASN A 46 11.26 -5.52 -11.81
CA ASN A 46 11.21 -4.07 -11.59
C ASN A 46 12.29 -3.65 -10.58
N ASP A 47 12.70 -2.37 -10.62
CA ASP A 47 13.62 -1.73 -9.65
C ASP A 47 13.14 -1.78 -8.19
N GLY A 48 11.91 -2.25 -7.99
CA GLY A 48 11.35 -2.70 -6.72
C GLY A 48 9.85 -2.93 -6.89
N PRO A 49 9.27 -4.03 -6.37
CA PRO A 49 7.84 -4.30 -6.52
C PRO A 49 6.97 -3.18 -5.92
N ALA A 50 7.45 -2.51 -4.87
CA ALA A 50 6.76 -1.36 -4.26
C ALA A 50 6.75 -0.10 -5.16
N LEU A 51 7.83 0.16 -5.91
CA LEU A 51 7.90 1.30 -6.83
C LEU A 51 6.94 1.07 -8.01
N ALA A 52 7.00 -0.11 -8.62
CA ALA A 52 6.09 -0.48 -9.70
C ALA A 52 4.60 -0.43 -9.28
N ALA A 53 4.29 -0.89 -8.07
CA ALA A 53 2.94 -0.77 -7.51
C ALA A 53 2.53 0.71 -7.36
N SER A 54 3.41 1.54 -6.81
CA SER A 54 3.15 2.97 -6.60
C SER A 54 2.93 3.71 -7.92
N ASP A 55 3.77 3.44 -8.92
CA ASP A 55 3.65 4.05 -10.25
C ASP A 55 2.36 3.62 -10.95
N SER A 56 2.02 2.33 -10.88
CA SER A 56 0.78 1.79 -11.46
C SER A 56 -0.47 2.38 -10.83
N TRP A 57 -0.50 2.54 -9.50
CA TRP A 57 -1.64 3.14 -8.82
C TRP A 57 -1.74 4.64 -9.11
N TRP A 58 -0.61 5.34 -9.18
CA TRP A 58 -0.60 6.77 -9.47
C TRP A 58 -0.95 7.08 -10.93
N SER A 59 -0.60 6.20 -11.87
CA SER A 59 -0.85 6.40 -13.31
C SER A 59 -2.33 6.43 -13.66
N GLU A 60 -3.22 5.89 -12.82
CA GLU A 60 -4.68 5.97 -12.99
C GLU A 60 -5.16 7.41 -13.20
N LEU A 61 -4.54 8.40 -12.52
CA LEU A 61 -4.88 9.81 -12.75
C LEU A 61 -4.60 10.24 -14.19
N LYS A 62 -3.44 9.86 -14.73
CA LYS A 62 -3.02 10.25 -16.07
C LYS A 62 -3.78 9.48 -17.15
N GLU A 63 -4.00 8.20 -16.94
CA GLU A 63 -4.59 7.29 -17.92
C GLU A 63 -6.11 7.40 -17.98
N ILE A 64 -6.75 7.55 -16.82
CA ILE A 64 -8.21 7.55 -16.70
C ILE A 64 -8.72 8.97 -16.49
N GLY A 65 -8.09 9.75 -15.62
CA GLY A 65 -8.56 11.08 -15.24
C GLY A 65 -9.66 11.05 -14.17
N VAL A 66 -9.78 12.16 -13.42
CA VAL A 66 -10.77 12.32 -12.34
C VAL A 66 -11.77 13.44 -12.63
N GLU A 67 -11.28 14.58 -13.14
CA GLU A 67 -12.06 15.82 -13.28
C GLU A 67 -13.30 15.64 -14.16
N GLN A 68 -13.21 14.86 -15.23
CA GLN A 68 -14.33 14.62 -16.14
C GLN A 68 -15.45 13.77 -15.52
N PHE A 69 -15.15 13.02 -14.46
CA PHE A 69 -16.12 12.18 -13.74
C PHE A 69 -16.55 12.80 -12.40
N SER A 70 -15.73 13.68 -11.84
CA SER A 70 -16.00 14.40 -10.61
C SER A 70 -15.32 15.78 -10.65
N PRO A 71 -15.96 16.79 -11.28
CA PRO A 71 -15.38 18.14 -11.40
C PRO A 71 -15.10 18.82 -10.06
N GLN A 72 -15.82 18.42 -9.02
CA GLN A 72 -15.66 18.91 -7.64
C GLN A 72 -14.74 18.02 -6.79
N PHE A 73 -14.12 16.99 -7.39
CA PHE A 73 -13.25 16.03 -6.72
C PHE A 73 -13.92 15.30 -5.54
N ASN A 74 -15.25 15.17 -5.59
CA ASN A 74 -15.99 14.34 -4.65
C ASN A 74 -15.77 12.86 -4.98
N PHE A 75 -15.42 12.08 -3.97
CA PHE A 75 -15.30 10.64 -4.11
C PHE A 75 -16.70 10.00 -4.05
N THR A 76 -17.18 9.53 -5.18
CA THR A 76 -18.49 8.91 -5.35
C THR A 76 -18.33 7.47 -5.83
N GLU A 77 -19.37 6.66 -5.68
CA GLU A 77 -19.39 5.29 -6.22
C GLU A 77 -19.20 5.28 -7.75
N PHE A 78 -19.77 6.27 -8.45
CA PHE A 78 -19.57 6.45 -9.88
C PHE A 78 -18.11 6.73 -10.25
N LEU A 79 -17.41 7.59 -9.49
CA LEU A 79 -15.99 7.84 -9.71
C LEU A 79 -15.17 6.57 -9.42
N PHE A 80 -15.46 5.89 -8.31
CA PHE A 80 -14.79 4.64 -7.95
C PHE A 80 -14.93 3.57 -9.05
N SER A 81 -16.12 3.46 -9.65
CA SER A 81 -16.38 2.51 -10.74
C SER A 81 -15.60 2.80 -12.03
N LYS A 82 -14.89 3.93 -12.13
CA LYS A 82 -14.00 4.24 -13.26
C LYS A 82 -12.60 3.65 -13.11
N GLY A 83 -12.28 3.05 -11.96
CA GLY A 83 -10.98 2.42 -11.74
C GLY A 83 -9.90 3.41 -11.30
N VAL A 84 -10.26 4.52 -10.67
CA VAL A 84 -9.32 5.49 -10.06
C VAL A 84 -9.17 5.29 -8.54
N GLY A 85 -9.56 4.11 -8.04
CA GLY A 85 -9.63 3.80 -6.62
C GLY A 85 -8.25 3.81 -5.96
N HIS A 86 -7.21 3.33 -6.64
CA HIS A 86 -5.88 3.28 -6.06
C HIS A 86 -5.24 4.66 -6.01
N TYR A 87 -5.37 5.45 -7.08
CA TYR A 87 -4.91 6.84 -7.12
C TYR A 87 -5.60 7.67 -6.03
N THR A 88 -6.92 7.60 -5.95
CA THR A 88 -7.68 8.38 -4.96
C THR A 88 -7.30 8.00 -3.52
N GLN A 89 -6.97 6.73 -3.27
CA GLN A 89 -6.43 6.29 -1.98
C GLN A 89 -5.04 6.88 -1.69
N MET A 90 -4.14 6.89 -2.68
CA MET A 90 -2.80 7.50 -2.53
C MET A 90 -2.88 9.02 -2.30
N ALA A 91 -3.76 9.70 -3.02
CA ALA A 91 -3.96 11.15 -2.95
C ALA A 91 -4.91 11.59 -1.82
N TRP A 92 -5.41 10.66 -1.01
CA TRP A 92 -6.42 10.95 -0.01
C TRP A 92 -5.89 11.90 1.07
N ALA A 93 -6.39 13.14 1.08
CA ALA A 93 -5.79 14.24 1.83
C ALA A 93 -5.68 14.01 3.36
N LYS A 94 -6.56 13.16 3.92
CA LYS A 94 -6.62 12.81 5.35
C LYS A 94 -5.77 11.59 5.72
N THR A 95 -5.19 10.88 4.76
CA THR A 95 -4.30 9.75 5.04
C THR A 95 -2.97 10.26 5.58
N THR A 96 -2.49 9.65 6.66
CA THR A 96 -1.28 10.05 7.37
C THR A 96 -0.34 8.88 7.63
N LYS A 97 -0.82 7.65 7.47
CA LYS A 97 -0.08 6.41 7.73
C LYS A 97 -0.20 5.46 6.56
N ILE A 98 0.91 4.80 6.24
CA ILE A 98 1.00 3.74 5.23
C ILE A 98 1.89 2.61 5.75
N GLY A 99 1.55 1.36 5.42
CA GLY A 99 2.44 0.23 5.58
C GLY A 99 2.17 -0.79 4.49
N CYS A 100 3.22 -1.42 3.95
CA CYS A 100 3.12 -2.26 2.77
C CYS A 100 3.80 -3.62 2.97
N GLY A 101 3.24 -4.65 2.35
CA GLY A 101 3.80 -5.99 2.31
C GLY A 101 3.99 -6.46 0.87
N HIS A 102 4.97 -7.32 0.66
CA HIS A 102 5.26 -7.92 -0.63
C HIS A 102 5.53 -9.42 -0.50
N ALA A 103 4.86 -10.21 -1.33
CA ALA A 103 5.06 -11.66 -1.42
C ALA A 103 5.41 -12.08 -2.84
N LYS A 104 6.43 -12.95 -2.96
CA LYS A 104 6.72 -13.70 -4.18
C LYS A 104 5.89 -14.97 -4.16
N CYS A 105 4.80 -14.99 -4.91
CA CYS A 105 3.87 -16.10 -5.00
C CYS A 105 4.22 -17.02 -6.17
N PRO A 106 3.72 -18.26 -6.21
CA PRO A 106 4.03 -19.20 -7.29
C PRO A 106 3.77 -18.64 -8.70
N ASN A 107 2.70 -17.85 -8.86
CA ASN A 107 2.25 -17.36 -10.17
C ASN A 107 2.23 -15.82 -10.30
N MET A 108 2.66 -15.08 -9.27
CA MET A 108 2.68 -13.61 -9.29
C MET A 108 3.63 -13.03 -8.24
N ASN A 109 4.05 -11.78 -8.41
CA ASN A 109 4.44 -10.94 -7.28
C ASN A 109 3.20 -10.18 -6.80
N LEU A 110 2.97 -10.15 -5.50
CA LEU A 110 1.83 -9.47 -4.88
C LEU A 110 2.33 -8.38 -3.94
N VAL A 111 1.86 -7.16 -4.15
CA VAL A 111 2.07 -6.03 -3.23
C VAL A 111 0.74 -5.60 -2.64
N VAL A 112 0.72 -5.40 -1.33
CA VAL A 112 -0.41 -4.92 -0.56
C VAL A 112 0.03 -3.68 0.20
N CYS A 113 -0.69 -2.57 0.14
CA CYS A 113 -0.44 -1.41 0.99
C CYS A 113 -1.72 -1.05 1.74
N ASN A 114 -1.62 -0.88 3.06
CA ASN A 114 -2.71 -0.38 3.88
C ASN A 114 -2.51 1.09 4.25
N TYR A 115 -3.61 1.84 4.31
CA TYR A 115 -3.63 3.28 4.52
C TYR A 115 -4.54 3.65 5.69
N ARG A 116 -4.05 4.46 6.64
CA ARG A 116 -4.85 4.87 7.79
C ARG A 116 -4.86 6.39 7.94
N GLN A 117 -6.03 6.91 8.33
CA GLN A 117 -6.18 8.29 8.79
C GLN A 117 -5.92 8.31 10.30
N THR A 118 -4.91 9.05 10.74
CA THR A 118 -4.67 9.29 12.16
C THR A 118 -5.70 10.32 12.63
N THR A 119 -6.60 9.91 13.51
CA THR A 119 -7.34 10.85 14.37
C THR A 119 -6.50 11.11 15.63
N GLU A 120 -6.70 12.26 16.30
CA GLU A 120 -5.96 12.75 17.50
C GLU A 120 -5.59 11.67 18.55
N LYS A 121 -6.30 10.53 18.60
CA LYS A 121 -6.06 9.42 19.52
C LYS A 121 -4.87 8.50 19.17
N PHE A 122 -4.24 8.65 17.99
CA PHE A 122 -3.23 7.70 17.48
C PHE A 122 -1.81 8.30 17.33
N PHE A 123 -1.50 9.40 18.01
CA PHE A 123 -0.19 10.09 17.91
C PHE A 123 1.00 9.33 18.53
N GLN A 124 0.77 8.20 19.19
CA GLN A 124 1.83 7.35 19.72
C GLN A 124 1.95 6.09 18.86
N ASP A 125 2.72 6.13 17.77
CA ASP A 125 3.33 4.89 17.29
C ASP A 125 4.76 5.10 16.83
N LYS A 126 5.62 4.23 17.35
CA LYS A 126 7.08 4.34 17.26
C LYS A 126 7.53 4.08 15.82
N SER A 127 8.55 4.82 15.40
CA SER A 127 9.29 4.58 14.16
C SER A 127 9.67 3.10 14.05
N CYS A 128 9.48 2.52 12.87
CA CYS A 128 9.81 1.13 12.62
C CYS A 128 11.31 0.89 12.83
N ASP A 129 11.62 0.04 13.81
CA ASP A 129 12.95 -0.54 13.94
C ASP A 129 13.12 -1.48 12.75
N MET A 130 13.81 -1.01 11.69
CA MET A 130 14.24 -1.86 10.59
C MET A 130 15.24 -2.86 11.16
N GLY A 131 14.72 -4.00 11.61
CA GLY A 131 15.49 -5.13 12.11
C GLY A 131 16.34 -5.77 11.02
N LEU A 132 17.32 -5.04 10.51
CA LEU A 132 18.49 -5.58 9.83
C LEU A 132 19.22 -6.42 10.89
N LYS A 133 18.90 -7.72 10.95
CA LYS A 133 19.77 -8.71 11.60
C LYS A 133 21.13 -8.65 10.89
N LYS A 134 22.02 -7.78 11.34
CA LYS A 134 23.45 -7.84 11.03
C LYS A 134 23.94 -9.19 11.56
N ARG A 135 24.04 -10.19 10.69
CA ARG A 135 24.90 -11.36 10.96
C ARG A 135 26.32 -10.83 11.00
N LEU A 136 26.81 -10.56 12.20
CA LEU A 136 28.24 -10.40 12.42
C LEU A 136 28.91 -11.76 12.18
N PRO A 137 29.98 -11.86 11.37
CA PRO A 137 30.71 -13.11 11.23
C PRO A 137 31.44 -13.40 12.55
N THR A 138 31.13 -14.54 13.17
CA THR A 138 31.94 -15.11 14.25
C THR A 138 33.34 -15.41 13.71
N VAL A 139 34.30 -14.57 14.06
CA VAL A 139 35.73 -14.91 13.97
C VAL A 139 36.01 -15.88 15.11
N ARG A 140 36.15 -17.18 14.78
CA ARG A 140 36.76 -18.14 15.70
C ARG A 140 38.25 -17.85 15.75
N ARG A 141 38.77 -17.59 16.95
CA ARG A 141 40.19 -17.75 17.27
C ARG A 141 40.50 -19.21 17.48
#